data_AF-A0A1W9RG78-F1
#
_entry.id   AF-A0A1W9RG78-F1
#
_cell.length_a   1.000
_cell.length_b   1.000
_cell.length_c   1.000
_cell.angle_alpha   90.00
_cell.angle_beta   90.00
_cell.angle_gamma   90.00
#
_symmetry.space_group_name_H-M   'P 1'
#
loop_
_entity.id
_entity.type
_entity.pdbx_description
1 polymer ?
#
loop_
_entity_poly.entity_id
_entity_poly.type
_entity_poly.pdbx_seq_one_letter_code
_entity_poly.pdbx_strand_id
1 'polypeptide(L)'
;MTFLVDHIYYIGCFGLILIGMYIILAKSNLIKVIIGLSILDTGVNLLLIAIGYINGGTAPIFSRPGIEANGMVDPVPQALVLTAIVIGVAVLALALSLAIRLYRHYGTLNLRKIKGQKW
;
A
#
# COMPACT_ATOMS: atom_id res chain seq x y z
N MET A 1 11.81 -8.61 25.03
CA MET A 1 10.52 -9.02 24.44
C MET A 1 9.54 -7.86 24.31
N THR A 2 9.49 -6.92 25.25
CA THR A 2 8.63 -5.71 25.20
C THR A 2 8.92 -4.79 24.00
N PHE A 3 10.19 -4.48 23.71
CA PHE A 3 10.57 -3.62 22.58
C PHE A 3 10.03 -4.08 21.21
N LEU A 4 9.99 -5.40 20.98
CA LEU A 4 9.46 -5.99 19.75
C LEU A 4 7.93 -5.88 19.66
N VAL A 5 7.24 -5.97 20.80
CA VAL A 5 5.78 -5.82 20.87
C VAL A 5 5.40 -4.36 20.65
N ASP A 6 6.16 -3.42 21.24
CA ASP A 6 5.90 -1.98 21.09
C ASP A 6 6.13 -1.49 19.65
N HIS A 7 7.06 -2.10 18.91
CA HIS A 7 7.41 -1.70 17.53
C HIS A 7 6.90 -2.67 16.45
N ILE A 8 6.02 -3.61 16.81
CA ILE A 8 5.56 -4.66 15.89
C ILE A 8 4.89 -4.08 14.63
N TYR A 9 4.15 -2.97 14.80
CA TYR A 9 3.48 -2.28 13.71
C TYR A 9 4.49 -1.71 12.70
N TYR A 10 5.52 -1.02 13.18
CA TYR A 10 6.56 -0.45 12.33
C TYR A 10 7.34 -1.54 11.58
N ILE A 11 7.74 -2.61 12.29
CA ILE A 11 8.48 -3.72 11.68
C ILE A 11 7.63 -4.41 10.60
N GLY A 12 6.34 -4.64 10.86
CA GLY A 12 5.40 -5.20 9.89
C GLY A 12 5.24 -4.31 8.64
N CYS A 13 5.09 -2.99 8.83
CA CYS A 13 4.97 -2.04 7.73
C CYS A 13 6.23 -2.03 6.85
N PHE A 14 7.41 -1.90 7.47
CA PHE A 14 8.68 -1.96 6.75
C PHE A 14 8.87 -3.30 6.03
N GLY A 15 8.49 -4.41 6.67
CA GLY A 15 8.51 -5.73 6.05
C GLY A 15 7.66 -5.78 4.77
N LEU A 16 6.42 -5.28 4.81
CA LEU A 16 5.55 -5.22 3.63
C LEU A 16 6.12 -4.35 2.50
N ILE A 17 6.65 -3.17 2.85
CA ILE A 17 7.28 -2.27 1.87
C ILE A 17 8.48 -2.95 1.20
N LEU A 18 9.35 -3.60 1.98
CA LEU A 18 10.51 -4.32 1.46
C LEU A 18 10.11 -5.51 0.58
N ILE A 19 9.07 -6.27 0.96
CA ILE A 19 8.55 -7.38 0.16
C ILE A 19 7.98 -6.87 -1.17
N GLY A 20 7.16 -5.82 -1.13
CA GLY A 20 6.60 -5.20 -2.34
C GLY A 20 7.69 -4.70 -3.28
N MET A 21 8.67 -3.98 -2.74
CA MET A 21 9.85 -3.53 -3.48
C MET A 21 10.64 -4.70 -4.08
N TYR A 22 10.91 -5.75 -3.29
CA TYR A 22 11.61 -6.93 -3.78
C TYR A 22 10.88 -7.60 -4.95
N ILE A 23 9.55 -7.73 -4.90
CA ILE A 23 8.76 -8.32 -5.99
C ILE A 23 8.91 -7.51 -7.27
N ILE A 24 8.86 -6.17 -7.18
CA ILE A 24 9.00 -5.27 -8.33
C ILE A 24 10.36 -5.44 -9.00
N LEU A 25 11.44 -5.56 -8.23
CA LEU A 25 12.80 -5.72 -8.77
C LEU A 25 13.08 -7.14 -9.28
N ALA A 26 12.63 -8.17 -8.57
CA ALA A 26 13.02 -9.55 -8.83
C ALA A 26 12.17 -10.25 -9.90
N LYS A 27 10.91 -9.83 -10.12
CA LYS A 27 9.99 -10.52 -11.03
C LYS A 27 9.92 -9.84 -12.39
N SER A 28 10.02 -10.63 -13.46
CA SER A 28 9.90 -10.14 -14.83
C SER A 28 8.48 -10.23 -15.42
N ASN A 29 7.55 -10.88 -14.72
CA ASN A 29 6.14 -10.96 -15.15
C ASN A 29 5.40 -9.70 -14.69
N LEU A 30 4.78 -8.99 -15.63
CA LEU A 30 4.09 -7.72 -15.38
C LEU A 30 2.99 -7.84 -14.32
N ILE A 31 2.23 -8.94 -14.29
CA ILE A 31 1.19 -9.15 -13.27
C ILE A 31 1.80 -9.25 -11.86
N LYS A 32 2.94 -9.93 -11.72
CA LYS A 32 3.63 -10.03 -10.43
C LYS A 32 4.16 -8.67 -9.98
N VAL A 33 4.62 -7.84 -10.92
CA VAL A 33 5.06 -6.48 -10.62
C VAL A 33 3.88 -5.61 -10.14
N ILE A 34 2.70 -5.71 -10.77
CA ILE A 34 1.48 -5.01 -10.35
C ILE A 34 1.06 -5.44 -8.93
N ILE A 35 1.13 -6.74 -8.62
CA ILE A 35 0.88 -7.24 -7.26
C ILE A 35 1.91 -6.69 -6.27
N GLY A 36 3.20 -6.64 -6.65
CA GLY A 36 4.25 -6.03 -5.83
C GLY A 36 4.00 -4.55 -5.51
N LEU A 37 3.52 -3.80 -6.50
CA LEU A 37 3.07 -2.40 -6.34
C LEU A 37 1.92 -2.29 -5.34
N SER A 38 0.90 -3.15 -5.43
CA SER A 38 -0.23 -3.16 -4.50
C SER A 38 0.19 -3.47 -3.06
N ILE A 39 1.11 -4.42 -2.88
CA ILE A 39 1.65 -4.77 -1.55
C ILE A 39 2.45 -3.60 -0.96
N LEU A 40 3.28 -2.94 -1.78
CA LEU A 40 4.04 -1.77 -1.37
C LEU A 40 3.12 -0.64 -0.92
N ASP A 41 2.11 -0.30 -1.73
CA ASP A 41 1.12 0.73 -1.43
C ASP A 41 0.38 0.44 -0.11
N THR A 42 -0.03 -0.82 0.10
CA THR A 42 -0.65 -1.27 1.35
C THR A 42 0.29 -1.07 2.54
N GLY A 43 1.58 -1.39 2.40
CA GLY A 43 2.58 -1.19 3.45
C GLY A 43 2.80 0.28 3.81
N VAL A 44 2.79 1.18 2.82
CA VAL A 44 2.89 2.64 3.04
C VAL A 44 1.63 3.17 3.73
N ASN A 45 0.45 2.73 3.30
CA ASN A 45 -0.82 3.12 3.93
C ASN A 45 -0.88 2.66 5.38
N LEU A 46 -0.40 1.44 5.68
CA LEU A 46 -0.34 0.93 7.05
C LEU A 46 0.65 1.72 7.92
N LEU A 47 1.80 2.12 7.36
CA LEU A 47 2.78 2.96 8.04
C LEU A 47 2.20 4.32 8.43
N LEU A 48 1.44 4.93 7.52
CA LEU A 48 0.76 6.20 7.77
C LEU A 48 -0.23 6.11 8.93
N ILE A 49 -1.04 5.04 8.98
CA ILE A 49 -1.97 4.81 10.09
C ILE A 49 -1.20 4.61 11.40
N ALA A 50 -0.10 3.84 11.37
CA ALA A 50 0.68 3.53 12.57
C ALA A 50 1.28 4.79 13.23
N ILE A 51 1.65 5.81 12.45
CA ILE A 51 2.16 7.09 12.96
C ILE A 51 1.08 7.88 13.71
N GLY A 52 -0.18 7.79 13.26
CA GLY A 52 -1.33 8.47 13.89
C GLY A 52 -1.94 7.72 15.07
N TYR A 53 -1.41 6.53 15.40
CA TYR A 53 -1.97 5.69 16.45
C TYR A 53 -1.60 6.21 17.85
N ILE A 54 -2.60 6.34 18.70
CA ILE A 54 -2.45 6.73 20.10
C ILE A 54 -2.91 5.55 20.97
N ASN A 55 -2.06 5.13 21.92
CA ASN A 55 -2.37 4.02 22.82
C ASN A 55 -3.62 4.32 23.64
N GLY A 56 -4.65 3.47 23.53
CA GLY A 56 -5.94 3.68 24.19
C GLY A 56 -6.86 4.70 23.53
N GLY A 57 -6.48 5.21 22.34
CA GLY A 57 -7.30 6.15 21.58
C GLY A 57 -8.54 5.50 20.97
N THR A 58 -9.69 6.16 21.08
CA THR A 58 -10.94 5.87 20.39
C THR A 58 -10.95 6.51 18.99
N ALA A 59 -11.80 6.01 18.10
CA ALA A 59 -12.00 6.60 16.77
C ALA A 59 -12.36 8.10 16.86
N PRO A 60 -11.86 8.95 15.95
CA PRO A 60 -12.09 10.41 15.99
C PRO A 60 -13.47 10.75 15.43
N ILE A 61 -14.51 10.21 16.07
CA ILE A 61 -15.91 10.36 15.70
C ILE A 61 -16.68 10.75 16.96
N PHE A 62 -17.34 11.90 16.94
CA PHE A 62 -18.21 12.35 18.03
C PHE A 62 -19.53 11.57 18.01
N SER A 63 -19.49 10.33 18.48
CA SER A 63 -20.65 9.42 18.48
C SER A 63 -21.63 9.67 19.63
N ARG A 64 -21.21 10.34 20.72
CA ARG A 64 -22.05 10.65 21.89
C ARG A 64 -21.73 12.02 22.50
N PRO A 65 -22.69 12.70 23.12
CA PRO A 65 -22.44 13.91 23.91
C PRO A 65 -21.52 13.59 25.11
N GLY A 66 -20.49 14.39 25.33
CA GLY A 66 -19.58 14.25 26.49
C GLY A 66 -18.31 13.41 26.26
N ILE A 67 -18.01 12.99 25.02
CA ILE A 67 -16.71 12.37 24.71
C ILE A 67 -15.66 13.49 24.60
N GLU A 68 -14.68 13.50 25.49
CA GLU A 68 -13.56 14.44 25.45
C GLU A 68 -12.59 14.09 24.31
N ALA A 69 -12.08 15.11 23.61
CA ALA A 69 -11.16 14.94 22.48
C ALA A 69 -9.79 14.34 22.87
N ASN A 70 -9.42 14.39 24.17
CA ASN A 70 -8.13 13.90 24.67
C ASN A 70 -7.92 12.39 24.54
N GLY A 71 -8.97 11.62 24.23
CA GLY A 71 -8.90 10.18 24.03
C GLY A 71 -9.05 9.73 22.58
N MET A 72 -8.95 10.62 21.58
CA MET A 72 -9.13 10.25 20.17
C MET A 72 -7.80 10.10 19.43
N VAL A 73 -7.71 9.12 18.52
CA VAL A 73 -6.56 9.00 17.61
C VAL A 73 -6.53 10.15 16.59
N ASP A 74 -5.36 10.43 16.00
CA ASP A 74 -5.21 11.55 15.06
C ASP A 74 -6.09 11.34 13.80
N PRO A 75 -7.03 12.26 13.49
CA PRO A 75 -7.84 12.17 12.27
C PRO A 75 -7.06 12.48 10.99
N VAL A 76 -5.90 13.16 11.07
CA VAL A 76 -5.15 13.62 9.89
C VAL A 76 -4.62 12.43 9.07
N PRO A 77 -3.93 11.43 9.67
CA PRO A 77 -3.47 10.26 8.92
C PRO A 77 -4.63 9.42 8.35
N GLN A 78 -5.78 9.38 9.02
CA GLN A 78 -6.96 8.65 8.53
C GLN A 78 -7.50 9.24 7.23
N ALA A 79 -7.63 10.57 7.19
CA ALA A 79 -8.07 11.27 5.98
C ALA A 79 -7.06 11.09 4.84
N LEU A 80 -5.76 11.19 5.14
CA LEU A 80 -4.71 11.01 4.15
C LEU A 80 -4.73 9.60 3.54
N VAL A 81 -4.88 8.56 4.37
CA VAL A 81 -4.90 7.17 3.89
C VAL A 81 -6.14 6.86 3.07
N LEU A 82 -7.30 7.42 3.42
CA LEU A 82 -8.51 7.26 2.61
C LEU A 82 -8.29 7.76 1.17
N THR A 83 -7.62 8.90 1.01
CA THR A 83 -7.28 9.42 -0.33
C THR A 83 -6.23 8.56 -1.04
N ALA A 84 -5.22 8.08 -0.31
CA ALA A 84 -4.17 7.24 -0.86
C ALA A 84 -4.73 5.91 -1.40
N ILE A 85 -5.66 5.28 -0.68
CA ILE A 85 -6.31 4.03 -1.12
C ILE A 85 -7.04 4.22 -2.44
N VAL A 86 -7.80 5.31 -2.60
CA VAL A 86 -8.55 5.58 -3.84
C VAL A 86 -7.60 5.79 -5.02
N ILE A 87 -6.51 6.53 -4.81
CA ILE A 87 -5.46 6.73 -5.82
C ILE A 87 -4.80 5.39 -6.17
N GLY A 88 -4.44 4.58 -5.17
CA GLY A 88 -3.83 3.26 -5.36
C GLY A 88 -4.69 2.34 -6.22
N VAL A 89 -6.00 2.26 -5.94
CA VAL A 89 -6.94 1.45 -6.75
C VAL A 89 -7.06 1.98 -8.18
N ALA A 90 -7.10 3.29 -8.39
CA ALA A 90 -7.15 3.89 -9.73
C ALA A 90 -5.88 3.57 -10.55
N VAL A 91 -4.70 3.68 -9.93
CA VAL A 91 -3.42 3.33 -10.56
C VAL A 91 -3.34 1.83 -10.87
N LEU A 92 -3.81 0.97 -9.97
CA LEU A 92 -3.87 -0.48 -10.20
C LEU A 92 -4.80 -0.85 -11.36
N ALA A 93 -5.98 -0.23 -11.44
CA ALA A 93 -6.92 -0.44 -12.54
C ALA A 93 -6.29 -0.01 -13.88
N LEU A 94 -5.63 1.14 -13.90
CA LEU A 94 -4.91 1.62 -15.09
C LEU A 94 -3.76 0.66 -15.47
N ALA A 95 -2.94 0.23 -14.51
CA ALA A 95 -1.85 -0.70 -14.75
C ALA A 95 -2.33 -2.05 -15.30
N LEU A 96 -3.44 -2.58 -14.77
CA LEU A 96 -4.06 -3.81 -15.27
C LEU A 96 -4.64 -3.63 -16.68
N SER A 97 -5.29 -2.50 -16.96
CA SER A 97 -5.79 -2.20 -18.30
C SER A 97 -4.67 -2.14 -19.34
N LEU A 98 -3.52 -1.54 -18.97
CA LEU A 98 -2.31 -1.53 -19.78
C LEU A 98 -1.74 -2.93 -19.96
N ALA A 99 -1.70 -3.75 -18.91
CA ALA A 99 -1.25 -5.14 -19.00
C ALA A 99 -2.10 -5.95 -19.99
N ILE A 100 -3.42 -5.79 -19.97
CA ILE A 100 -4.33 -6.44 -20.92
C ILE A 100 -4.06 -5.95 -22.36
N ARG A 101 -3.85 -4.64 -22.55
CA ARG A 101 -3.54 -4.07 -23.87
C ARG A 101 -2.19 -4.58 -24.40
N LEU A 102 -1.19 -4.67 -23.52
CA LEU A 102 0.15 -5.14 -23.87
C LEU A 102 0.14 -6.64 -24.24
N TYR A 103 -0.63 -7.44 -23.50
CA TYR A 103 -0.82 -8.85 -23.84
C TYR A 103 -1.47 -9.03 -25.21
N ARG A 104 -2.49 -8.23 -25.54
CA ARG A 104 -3.14 -8.27 -26.86
C ARG A 104 -2.20 -7.92 -28.01
N HIS A 105 -1.22 -7.03 -27.79
CA HIS A 105 -0.29 -6.60 -28.84
C HIS A 105 0.92 -7.53 -28.99
N TYR A 106 1.52 -7.96 -27.88
CA TYR A 106 2.78 -8.72 -27.88
C TYR A 106 2.62 -10.22 -27.60
N GLY A 107 1.42 -10.68 -27.21
CA GLY A 107 1.17 -12.08 -26.83
C GLY A 107 1.92 -12.56 -25.58
N THR A 108 2.61 -11.65 -24.87
CA THR A 108 3.41 -11.98 -23.68
C THR A 108 3.33 -10.87 -22.64
N LEU A 109 3.41 -11.26 -21.36
CA LEU A 109 3.47 -10.37 -20.21
C LEU A 109 4.86 -10.35 -19.54
N ASN A 110 5.85 -10.95 -20.21
CA ASN A 110 7.22 -10.95 -19.70
C ASN A 110 7.96 -9.70 -20.18
N LEU A 111 8.24 -8.78 -19.25
CA LEU A 111 8.89 -7.51 -19.50
C LEU A 111 10.22 -7.65 -20.26
N ARG A 112 11.00 -8.71 -19.99
CA ARG A 112 12.29 -8.92 -20.68
C ARG A 112 12.13 -9.23 -22.16
N LYS A 113 11.05 -9.94 -22.53
CA LYS A 113 10.77 -10.27 -23.94
C LYS A 113 10.27 -9.06 -24.72
N ILE A 114 9.47 -8.22 -24.07
CA ILE A 114 8.92 -6.99 -24.67
C ILE A 114 10.03 -5.96 -24.91
N LYS A 115 10.96 -5.81 -23.96
CA LYS A 115 12.10 -4.88 -24.09
C LYS A 115 13.12 -5.27 -25.18
N GLY A 116 13.12 -6.54 -25.60
CA GLY A 116 14.05 -7.09 -26.59
C GLY A 116 13.61 -6.89 -28.04
N GLN A 117 12.35 -6.53 -28.30
CA GLN A 117 11.89 -6.14 -29.64
C GLN A 117 12.26 -4.67 -29.85
N LYS A 118 13.47 -4.44 -30.35
CA LYS A 118 13.84 -3.14 -30.92
C LYS A 118 12.91 -2.86 -32.11
N TRP A 119 12.47 -1.60 -32.17
CA TRP A 119 11.67 -1.02 -33.24
C TRP A 119 12.25 -1.29 -34.62
#